data_AF-W4G5L3-F1
#
_entry.id   AF-W4G5L3-F1
#
_cell.length_a   1.000
_cell.length_b   1.000
_cell.length_c   1.000
_cell.angle_alpha   90.00
_cell.angle_beta   90.00
_cell.angle_gamma   90.00
#
_symmetry.space_group_name_H-M   'P 1'
#
loop_
_entity.id
_entity.type
_entity.pdbx_description
1 polymer ?
#
loop_
_entity_poly.entity_id
_entity_poly.type
_entity_poly.pdbx_seq_one_letter_code
_entity_poly.pdbx_strand_id
1 'polypeptide(L)'
;MDSAAWDSESESSGDDDVVIAIVLCGLVVAAQKKEVCNRGSNKGKRPKIDRNRAQYDLLLRVDYFDSEPTYDDNHFRRRFQMRKSLFLQIANDLAHQDPYF
;
A
#
# COMPACT_ATOMS: atom_id res chain seq x y z
N MET A 1 -29.56 3.79 70.27
CA MET A 1 -30.33 3.79 69.01
C MET A 1 -29.35 4.28 67.98
N ASP A 2 -28.62 3.36 67.37
CA ASP A 2 -27.64 3.67 66.34
C ASP A 2 -27.93 2.76 65.15
N SER A 3 -28.06 3.42 64.00
CA SER A 3 -28.72 2.93 62.80
C SER A 3 -27.77 2.13 61.89
N ALA A 4 -28.38 1.14 61.22
CA ALA A 4 -28.21 0.74 59.82
C ALA A 4 -26.82 0.84 59.17
N ALA A 5 -26.31 -0.33 58.77
CA ALA A 5 -25.64 -0.51 57.49
C ALA A 5 -25.86 -1.97 57.06
N TRP A 6 -26.92 -2.21 56.30
CA TRP A 6 -27.07 -3.46 55.56
C TRP A 6 -26.14 -3.33 54.35
N ASP A 7 -24.96 -3.94 54.41
CA ASP A 7 -24.07 -4.04 53.25
C ASP A 7 -24.64 -5.11 52.30
N SER A 8 -25.13 -4.65 51.15
CA SER A 8 -25.46 -5.52 50.02
C SER A 8 -24.17 -6.06 49.42
N GLU A 9 -23.86 -7.32 49.70
CA GLU A 9 -22.90 -8.08 48.91
C GLU A 9 -23.53 -8.37 47.54
N SER A 10 -23.16 -7.57 46.53
CA SER A 10 -23.43 -7.91 45.13
C SER A 10 -22.50 -9.04 44.71
N GLU A 11 -23.09 -10.21 44.43
CA GLU A 11 -22.40 -11.34 43.79
C GLU A 11 -22.04 -10.94 42.35
N SER A 12 -20.76 -10.65 42.12
CA SER A 12 -20.22 -10.40 40.79
C SER A 12 -20.10 -11.73 40.06
N SER A 13 -21.09 -12.04 39.21
CA SER A 13 -21.08 -13.21 38.34
C SER A 13 -19.90 -13.10 37.37
N GLY A 14 -19.00 -14.08 37.37
CA GLY A 14 -17.75 -14.12 36.59
C GLY A 14 -17.93 -14.15 35.06
N ASP A 15 -19.14 -13.86 34.58
CA ASP A 15 -19.49 -13.73 33.17
C ASP A 15 -19.01 -12.39 32.61
N ASP A 16 -19.05 -11.34 33.43
CA ASP A 16 -18.63 -9.98 33.05
C ASP A 16 -17.11 -9.91 32.82
N ASP A 17 -16.31 -10.65 33.59
CA ASP A 17 -14.85 -10.71 33.42
C ASP A 17 -14.46 -11.31 32.06
N VAL A 18 -15.22 -12.32 31.59
CA VAL A 18 -15.00 -12.97 30.29
C VAL A 18 -15.43 -12.05 29.14
N VAL A 19 -16.56 -11.36 29.27
CA VAL A 19 -17.03 -10.38 28.28
C VAL A 19 -16.04 -9.21 28.18
N ILE A 20 -15.60 -8.68 29.32
CA ILE A 20 -14.58 -7.63 29.40
C ILE A 20 -13.27 -8.11 28.76
N ALA A 21 -12.83 -9.35 29.04
CA ALA A 21 -11.64 -9.91 28.41
C ALA A 21 -11.77 -10.06 26.88
N ILE A 22 -12.92 -10.49 26.37
CA ILE A 22 -13.19 -10.61 24.92
C ILE A 22 -13.18 -9.24 24.24
N VAL A 23 -13.85 -8.24 24.84
CA VAL A 23 -13.91 -6.88 24.30
C VAL A 23 -12.53 -6.24 24.32
N LEU A 24 -11.79 -6.36 25.44
CA LEU A 24 -10.42 -5.85 25.54
C LEU A 24 -9.49 -6.54 24.55
N CYS A 25 -9.58 -7.87 24.41
CA CYS A 25 -8.77 -8.62 23.45
C CYS A 25 -9.11 -8.22 22.01
N GLY A 26 -10.40 -8.05 21.66
CA GLY A 26 -10.84 -7.57 20.35
C GLY A 26 -10.33 -6.16 20.03
N LEU A 27 -10.36 -5.25 21.00
CA LEU A 27 -9.79 -3.90 20.87
C LEU A 27 -8.26 -3.92 20.71
N VAL A 28 -7.55 -4.75 21.49
CA VAL A 28 -6.09 -4.92 21.38
C VAL A 28 -5.70 -5.52 20.02
N VAL A 29 -6.44 -6.52 19.53
CA VAL A 29 -6.20 -7.14 18.21
C VAL A 29 -6.49 -6.16 17.08
N ALA A 30 -7.57 -5.36 17.15
CA ALA A 30 -7.87 -4.32 16.17
C ALA A 30 -6.83 -3.18 16.15
N ALA A 31 -6.20 -2.89 17.29
CA ALA A 31 -5.15 -1.87 17.41
C ALA A 31 -3.76 -2.36 16.94
N GLN A 32 -3.59 -3.65 16.63
CA GLN A 32 -2.35 -4.19 16.09
C GLN A 32 -2.19 -3.81 14.61
N LYS A 33 -1.80 -2.57 14.35
CA LYS A 33 -1.09 -2.25 13.10
C LYS A 33 0.19 -3.07 13.12
N LYS A 34 0.20 -4.16 12.35
CA LYS A 34 1.39 -4.94 12.11
C LYS A 34 2.42 -4.00 11.50
N GLU A 35 3.41 -3.61 12.31
CA GLU A 35 4.57 -2.91 11.81
C GLU A 35 5.14 -3.77 10.69
N VAL A 36 5.30 -3.19 9.50
CA VAL A 36 6.04 -3.83 8.43
C VAL A 36 7.42 -4.09 9.03
N CYS A 37 7.79 -5.35 9.19
CA CYS A 37 9.16 -5.68 9.51
C CYS A 37 10.00 -5.11 8.37
N ASN A 38 10.71 -4.01 8.64
CA ASN A 38 11.73 -3.50 7.75
C ASN A 38 12.77 -4.61 7.64
N ARG A 39 12.58 -5.49 6.65
CA ARG A 39 13.53 -6.52 6.25
C ARG A 39 14.85 -5.81 6.06
N GLY A 40 15.74 -5.99 7.05
CA GLY A 40 17.09 -5.45 7.21
C GLY A 40 17.53 -4.33 6.27
N SER A 41 18.07 -3.25 6.84
CA SER A 41 19.09 -2.48 6.13
C SER A 41 20.20 -3.46 5.76
N ASN A 42 20.29 -3.79 4.47
CA ASN A 42 21.39 -4.60 3.95
C ASN A 42 22.65 -3.77 4.24
N LYS A 43 23.40 -4.12 5.30
CA LYS A 43 24.66 -3.45 5.63
C LYS A 43 25.52 -3.46 4.37
N GLY A 44 25.72 -2.28 3.75
CA GLY A 44 26.43 -2.12 2.47
C GLY A 44 25.59 -1.71 1.25
N LYS A 45 24.26 -1.67 1.30
CA LYS A 45 23.45 -1.08 0.21
C LYS A 45 23.50 0.44 0.25
N ARG A 46 23.75 1.05 -0.91
CA ARG A 46 23.62 2.50 -1.11
C ARG A 46 22.20 2.94 -0.72
N PRO A 47 22.05 4.13 -0.09
CA PRO A 47 20.74 4.65 0.26
C PRO A 47 19.85 4.73 -0.99
N LYS A 48 18.55 4.47 -0.81
CA LYS A 48 17.57 4.62 -1.89
C LYS A 48 17.43 6.11 -2.19
N ILE A 49 17.98 6.53 -3.32
CA ILE A 49 17.83 7.90 -3.83
C ILE A 49 16.43 8.00 -4.44
N ASP A 50 15.69 9.04 -4.07
CA ASP A 50 14.47 9.38 -4.79
C ASP A 50 14.82 9.93 -6.16
N ARG A 51 14.28 9.26 -7.19
CA ARG A 51 14.51 9.61 -8.60
C ARG A 51 13.27 10.23 -9.21
N ASN A 52 12.30 10.69 -8.40
CA ASN A 52 11.03 11.26 -8.86
C ASN A 52 10.30 10.36 -9.87
N ARG A 53 10.27 9.05 -9.61
CA ARG A 53 9.79 8.04 -10.58
C ARG A 53 8.38 8.36 -11.13
N ALA A 54 7.47 8.79 -10.26
CA ALA A 54 6.10 9.12 -10.65
C ALA A 54 6.04 10.33 -11.59
N GLN A 55 6.87 11.35 -11.35
CA GLN A 55 6.94 12.53 -12.21
C GLN A 55 7.49 12.17 -13.58
N TYR A 56 8.59 11.41 -13.64
CA TYR A 56 9.17 11.00 -14.93
C TYR A 56 8.29 10.02 -15.70
N ASP A 57 7.50 9.20 -15.03
CA ASP A 57 6.50 8.34 -15.69
C ASP A 57 5.44 9.20 -16.41
N LEU A 58 4.91 10.22 -15.73
CA LEU A 58 3.96 11.14 -16.33
C LEU A 58 4.58 11.88 -17.53
N LEU A 59 5.78 12.42 -17.36
CA LEU A 59 6.50 13.12 -18.44
C LEU A 59 6.73 12.21 -19.64
N LEU A 60 7.17 10.97 -19.42
CA LEU A 60 7.40 10.01 -20.51
C LEU A 60 6.10 9.71 -21.27
N ARG A 61 4.96 9.66 -20.57
CA ARG A 61 3.65 9.47 -21.18
C ARG A 61 3.25 10.67 -22.04
N VAL A 62 3.40 11.89 -21.51
CA VAL A 62 3.06 13.13 -22.21
C VAL A 62 3.97 13.32 -23.43
N ASP A 63 5.28 13.21 -23.26
CA ASP A 63 6.26 13.55 -24.29
C ASP A 63 6.15 12.65 -25.54
N TYR A 64 5.79 11.38 -25.36
CA TYR A 64 5.82 10.39 -26.42
C TYR A 64 4.45 9.88 -26.85
N PHE A 65 3.45 9.83 -25.96
CA PHE A 65 2.19 9.12 -26.21
C PHE A 65 0.96 10.02 -26.24
N ASP A 66 1.11 11.31 -25.93
CA ASP A 66 0.00 12.27 -26.01
C ASP A 66 -0.44 12.53 -27.46
N SER A 67 -1.58 13.21 -27.63
CA SER A 67 -2.10 13.57 -28.95
C SER A 67 -1.18 14.51 -29.74
N GLU A 68 -0.48 15.39 -29.03
CA GLU A 68 0.53 16.29 -29.57
C GLU A 68 1.87 16.03 -28.86
N PRO A 69 2.59 14.95 -29.23
CA PRO A 69 3.81 14.55 -28.53
C PRO A 69 4.93 15.57 -28.77
N THR A 70 5.74 15.81 -27.74
CA THR A 70 6.91 16.70 -27.85
C THR A 70 7.99 16.10 -28.76
N TYR A 71 8.06 14.77 -28.87
CA TYR A 71 9.04 14.07 -29.68
C TYR A 71 8.39 13.23 -30.80
N ASP A 72 8.81 13.49 -32.03
CA ASP A 72 8.40 12.70 -33.20
C ASP A 72 8.84 11.23 -33.15
N ASP A 73 8.21 10.41 -33.98
CA ASP A 73 8.51 8.98 -34.12
C ASP A 73 9.98 8.65 -34.41
N ASN A 74 10.72 9.55 -35.07
CA ASN A 74 12.15 9.37 -35.32
C ASN A 74 12.96 9.42 -34.02
N HIS A 75 12.59 10.30 -33.08
CA HIS A 75 13.20 10.36 -31.76
C HIS A 75 12.83 9.12 -30.94
N PHE A 76 11.56 8.71 -30.98
CA PHE A 76 11.09 7.49 -30.34
C PHE A 76 11.89 6.27 -30.81
N ARG A 77 12.05 6.10 -32.13
CA ARG A 77 12.85 5.01 -32.72
C ARG A 77 14.30 5.03 -32.30
N ARG A 78 14.94 6.19 -32.18
CA ARG A 78 16.32 6.28 -31.71
C ARG A 78 16.45 5.93 -30.23
N ARG A 79 15.48 6.32 -29.41
CA ARG A 79 15.52 6.15 -27.94
C ARG A 79 15.12 4.75 -27.50
N PHE A 80 14.00 4.23 -28.02
CA PHE A 80 13.43 2.93 -27.68
C PHE A 80 13.85 1.82 -28.65
N GLN A 81 14.59 2.17 -29.72
CA GLN A 81 15.07 1.25 -30.75
C GLN A 81 13.96 0.49 -31.51
N MET A 82 12.70 0.93 -31.37
CA MET A 82 11.51 0.33 -31.97
C MET A 82 10.58 1.39 -32.55
N ARG A 83 9.72 0.99 -33.50
CA ARG A 83 8.64 1.86 -33.98
C ARG A 83 7.58 1.98 -32.88
N LYS A 84 6.99 3.18 -32.71
CA LYS A 84 5.95 3.45 -31.71
C LYS A 84 4.73 2.53 -31.89
N SER A 85 4.31 2.28 -33.13
CA SER A 85 3.20 1.36 -33.42
C SER A 85 3.46 -0.07 -32.95
N LEU A 86 4.67 -0.59 -33.16
CA LEU A 86 5.05 -1.93 -32.71
C LEU A 86 5.09 -2.01 -31.18
N PHE A 87 5.60 -0.96 -30.52
CA PHE A 87 5.59 -0.88 -29.06
C PHE A 87 4.16 -0.95 -28.51
N LEU A 88 3.23 -0.19 -29.09
CA LEU A 88 1.83 -0.19 -28.67
C LEU A 88 1.16 -1.54 -28.91
N GLN A 89 1.46 -2.21 -30.04
CA GLN A 89 0.95 -3.55 -30.31
C GLN A 89 1.43 -4.55 -29.25
N ILE A 90 2.73 -4.58 -28.94
CA ILE A 90 3.28 -5.47 -27.92
C ILE A 90 2.68 -5.16 -26.55
N ALA A 91 2.56 -3.88 -26.18
CA ALA A 91 1.96 -3.48 -24.91
C ALA A 91 0.50 -3.94 -24.79
N ASN A 92 -0.28 -3.79 -25.86
CA ASN A 92 -1.67 -4.24 -25.90
C ASN A 92 -1.78 -5.76 -25.84
N ASP A 93 -0.94 -6.49 -26.58
CA ASP A 93 -0.90 -7.95 -26.56
C ASP A 93 -0.54 -8.49 -25.17
N LEU A 94 0.36 -7.81 -24.44
CA LEU A 94 0.71 -8.16 -23.06
C LEU A 94 -0.45 -7.89 -22.09
N ALA A 95 -1.09 -6.73 -22.17
CA ALA A 95 -2.24 -6.39 -21.32
C ALA A 95 -3.43 -7.34 -21.54
N HIS A 96 -3.56 -7.91 -22.74
CA HIS A 96 -4.56 -8.95 -23.00
C HIS A 96 -4.22 -10.33 -22.43
N GLN A 97 -2.93 -10.66 -22.31
CA GLN A 97 -2.48 -11.99 -21.89
C GLN A 97 -2.24 -12.10 -20.39
N ASP A 98 -1.73 -11.04 -19.76
CA ASP A 98 -1.33 -11.03 -18.35
C ASP A 98 -2.06 -9.90 -17.60
N PRO A 99 -2.89 -10.22 -16.59
CA PRO A 99 -3.59 -9.22 -15.77
C PRO A 99 -2.69 -8.22 -15.03
N TYR A 100 -1.38 -8.49 -14.94
CA TYR A 100 -0.43 -7.54 -14.37
C TYR A 100 -0.18 -6.32 -15.28
N PHE A 101 -0.30 -6.49 -16.61
CA PHE A 101 -0.06 -5.46 -17.62
C PHE A 101 -1.35 -4.75 -18.03
#